data_AF-A0A529P2U1-F1
#
_entry.id   AF-A0A529P2U1-F1
#
_cell.length_a   1.000
_cell.length_b   1.000
_cell.length_c   1.000
_cell.angle_alpha   90.00
_cell.angle_beta   90.00
_cell.angle_gamma   90.00
#
_symmetry.space_group_name_H-M   'P 1'
#
loop_
_entity.id
_entity.type
_entity.pdbx_description
1 polymer ?
#
loop_
_entity_poly.entity_id
_entity_poly.type
_entity_poly.pdbx_seq_one_letter_code
_entity_poly.pdbx_strand_id
1 'polypeptide(L)'
;IPADAIVHTVMGRSVAGAIDSVVVRWGGGGDVQASESVLSFKSYEKGREKWQGETLHGVWFDEEPPLDVYSEGLTRTNATGGITIVTFTPLLGMSDVVLRFLSAADVERMGKG
;
A
#
# COMPACT_ATOMS: atom_id res chain seq x y z
N ILE A 1 -3.22 14.49 5.15
CA ILE A 1 -2.10 15.33 4.67
C ILE A 1 -2.58 16.77 4.66
N PRO A 2 -1.88 17.72 5.32
CA PRO A 2 -2.25 19.14 5.26
C PRO A 2 -2.30 19.66 3.82
N ALA A 3 -3.27 20.52 3.49
CA ALA A 3 -3.49 20.97 2.12
C ALA A 3 -2.32 21.79 1.56
N ASP A 4 -1.67 22.61 2.39
CA ASP A 4 -0.50 23.42 2.07
C ASP A 4 0.80 22.61 1.91
N ALA A 5 0.77 21.33 2.26
CA ALA A 5 1.86 20.40 1.99
C ALA A 5 1.76 19.76 0.60
N ILE A 6 0.61 19.84 -0.07
CA ILE A 6 0.41 19.29 -1.42
C ILE A 6 1.03 20.25 -2.44
N VAL A 7 2.10 19.81 -3.10
CA VAL A 7 2.84 20.60 -4.10
C VAL A 7 2.24 20.41 -5.48
N HIS A 8 1.90 19.17 -5.83
CA HIS A 8 1.40 18.84 -7.16
C HIS A 8 0.50 17.60 -7.11
N THR A 9 -0.45 17.52 -8.06
CA THR A 9 -1.31 16.35 -8.25
C THR A 9 -1.32 15.97 -9.72
N VAL A 10 -1.09 14.69 -10.02
CA VAL A 10 -1.21 14.14 -11.36
C VAL A 10 -2.59 13.50 -11.50
N MET A 11 -3.37 13.91 -12.49
CA MET A 11 -4.69 13.35 -12.73
C MET A 11 -4.60 11.97 -13.39
N GLY A 12 -5.38 11.03 -12.86
CA GLY A 12 -5.59 9.72 -13.45
C GLY A 12 -6.35 9.80 -14.76
N ARG A 13 -5.95 8.96 -15.73
CA ARG A 13 -6.57 8.93 -17.06
C ARG A 13 -7.79 8.00 -17.16
N SER A 14 -7.96 7.12 -16.17
CA SER A 14 -8.92 6.01 -16.24
C SER A 14 -10.31 6.36 -15.70
N VAL A 15 -10.39 7.26 -14.72
CA VAL A 15 -11.64 7.62 -14.03
C VAL A 15 -11.65 9.15 -13.89
N ALA A 16 -12.77 9.77 -14.27
CA ALA A 16 -12.91 11.22 -14.18
C ALA A 16 -12.75 11.70 -12.73
N GLY A 17 -11.89 12.68 -12.51
CA GLY A 17 -11.60 13.22 -11.18
C GLY A 17 -10.66 12.38 -10.31
N ALA A 18 -10.21 11.21 -10.78
CA ALA A 18 -9.23 10.42 -10.04
C ALA A 18 -7.84 11.07 -10.07
N ILE A 19 -7.13 10.98 -8.95
CA ILE A 19 -5.72 11.37 -8.84
C ILE A 19 -4.88 10.10 -8.98
N ASP A 20 -3.85 10.16 -9.82
CA ASP A 20 -2.88 9.08 -10.02
C ASP A 20 -1.74 9.17 -9.01
N SER A 21 -1.22 10.37 -8.79
CA SER A 21 -0.19 10.62 -7.78
C SER A 21 -0.26 12.02 -7.20
N VAL A 22 0.28 12.17 -5.98
CA VAL A 22 0.40 13.43 -5.25
C VAL A 22 1.85 13.60 -4.82
N VAL A 23 2.40 14.78 -5.10
CA VAL A 23 3.69 15.23 -4.57
C VAL A 23 3.43 16.03 -3.31
N VAL A 24 4.01 15.58 -2.20
CA VAL A 24 3.84 16.17 -0.89
C VAL A 24 5.19 16.68 -0.39
N ARG A 25 5.25 17.96 -0.09
CA ARG A 25 6.36 18.54 0.65
C ARG A 25 6.33 18.03 2.07
N TRP A 26 7.45 17.52 2.54
CA TRP A 26 7.63 17.20 3.95
C TRP A 26 8.86 17.96 4.47
N GLY A 27 8.87 18.26 5.76
CA GLY A 27 9.98 18.99 6.36
C GLY A 27 11.20 18.10 6.41
N GLY A 28 12.14 18.25 5.47
CA GLY A 28 13.43 17.57 5.50
C GLY A 28 14.11 17.79 6.85
N GLY A 29 14.01 16.80 7.72
CA GLY A 29 14.50 16.85 9.09
C GLY A 29 14.96 15.47 9.53
N GLY A 30 16.22 15.36 9.93
CA GLY A 30 16.90 14.10 10.21
C GLY A 30 17.97 13.75 9.16
N ASP A 31 18.25 12.45 9.00
CA ASP A 31 19.17 11.84 8.04
C ASP A 31 18.65 11.84 6.58
N VAL A 32 17.37 12.17 6.37
CA VAL A 32 16.74 12.18 5.05
C VAL A 32 16.83 13.56 4.41
N GLN A 33 17.59 13.66 3.31
CA GLN A 33 17.83 14.89 2.54
C GLN A 33 16.70 15.27 1.58
N ALA A 34 15.70 14.40 1.38
CA ALA A 34 14.61 14.65 0.45
C ALA A 34 13.61 15.68 1.00
N SER A 35 13.21 16.66 0.20
CA SER A 35 12.21 17.69 0.54
C SER A 35 10.78 17.31 0.15
N GLU A 36 10.61 16.25 -0.62
CA GLU A 36 9.34 15.83 -1.21
C GLU A 36 9.17 14.31 -1.13
N SER A 37 7.92 13.88 -1.05
CA SER A 37 7.48 12.49 -1.14
C SER A 37 6.43 12.36 -2.23
N VAL A 38 6.49 11.28 -2.99
CA VAL A 38 5.49 10.96 -4.02
C VAL A 38 4.62 9.83 -3.51
N LEU A 39 3.30 10.06 -3.47
CA LEU A 39 2.30 9.02 -3.22
C LEU A 39 1.62 8.68 -4.53
N SER A 40 1.62 7.41 -4.91
CA SER A 40 0.99 6.90 -6.14
C SER A 40 -0.16 5.97 -5.79
N PHE A 41 -1.30 6.13 -6.47
CA PHE A 41 -2.52 5.38 -6.23
C PHE A 41 -2.73 4.33 -7.33
N LYS A 42 -2.95 3.07 -6.93
CA LYS A 42 -3.16 1.95 -7.86
C LYS A 42 -4.39 1.15 -7.44
N SER A 43 -5.24 0.83 -8.41
CA SER A 43 -6.38 -0.08 -8.22
C SER A 43 -5.92 -1.53 -8.37
N TYR A 44 -6.48 -2.43 -7.55
CA TYR A 44 -6.26 -3.87 -7.65
C TYR A 44 -6.82 -4.48 -8.95
N GLU A 45 -7.88 -3.88 -9.51
CA GLU A 45 -8.52 -4.35 -10.75
C GLU A 45 -7.55 -4.37 -11.95
N LYS A 46 -6.50 -3.54 -11.88
CA LYS A 46 -5.48 -3.48 -12.93
C LYS A 46 -4.44 -4.60 -12.85
N GLY A 47 -4.58 -5.51 -11.87
CA GLY A 47 -3.75 -6.70 -11.68
C GLY A 47 -2.30 -6.40 -11.27
N ARG A 48 -1.54 -7.46 -10.96
CA ARG A 48 -0.14 -7.39 -10.52
C ARG A 48 0.77 -6.61 -11.47
N GLU A 49 0.56 -6.63 -12.78
CA GLU A 49 1.48 -6.04 -13.75
C GLU A 49 1.74 -4.54 -13.50
N LYS A 50 0.73 -3.80 -13.03
CA LYS A 50 0.89 -2.38 -12.69
C LYS A 50 1.63 -2.15 -11.38
N TRP A 51 1.80 -3.18 -10.56
CA TRP A 51 2.53 -3.15 -9.29
C TRP A 51 4.01 -3.49 -9.46
N GLN A 52 4.41 -3.94 -10.65
CA GLN A 52 5.81 -4.15 -11.00
C GLN A 52 6.51 -2.81 -11.30
N GLY A 53 7.82 -2.77 -11.07
CA GLY A 53 8.67 -1.64 -11.45
C GLY A 53 9.40 -1.00 -10.27
N GLU A 54 8.77 -0.03 -9.64
CA GLU A 54 9.43 0.88 -8.70
C GLU A 54 9.74 0.22 -7.35
N THR A 55 10.93 0.48 -6.84
CA THR A 55 11.29 0.23 -5.45
C THR A 55 10.52 1.21 -4.56
N LEU A 56 9.88 0.72 -3.50
CA LEU A 56 9.01 1.53 -2.64
C LEU A 56 9.60 1.67 -1.24
N HIS A 57 9.49 2.85 -0.64
CA HIS A 57 9.81 3.06 0.79
C HIS A 57 8.64 2.65 1.69
N GLY A 58 7.44 2.55 1.13
CA GLY A 58 6.29 1.98 1.81
C GLY A 58 5.17 1.65 0.84
N VAL A 59 4.32 0.72 1.24
CA VAL A 59 3.09 0.36 0.53
C VAL A 59 1.95 0.25 1.54
N TRP A 60 0.80 0.81 1.19
CA TRP A 60 -0.42 0.68 1.96
C TRP A 60 -1.51 0.10 1.06
N PHE A 61 -1.98 -1.08 1.45
CA PHE A 61 -3.11 -1.77 0.86
C PHE A 61 -4.39 -1.37 1.60
N ASP A 62 -5.29 -0.68 0.90
CA ASP A 62 -6.65 -0.39 1.35
C ASP A 62 -7.58 -1.52 0.89
N GLU A 63 -8.30 -2.13 1.82
CA GLU A 63 -8.97 -3.42 1.68
C GLU A 63 -8.05 -4.61 1.36
N GLU A 64 -8.63 -5.82 1.33
CA GLU A 64 -7.89 -7.05 1.10
C GLU A 64 -7.39 -7.15 -0.36
N PRO A 65 -6.07 -7.12 -0.60
CA PRO A 65 -5.53 -7.27 -1.94
C PRO A 65 -5.50 -8.75 -2.36
N PRO A 66 -5.56 -9.06 -3.67
CA PRO A 66 -5.16 -10.35 -4.18
C PRO A 66 -3.74 -10.73 -3.70
N LEU A 67 -3.50 -12.02 -3.39
CA LEU A 67 -2.24 -12.50 -2.81
C LEU A 67 -1.02 -12.14 -3.67
N ASP A 68 -1.19 -12.11 -4.98
CA ASP A 68 -0.14 -11.82 -5.93
C ASP A 68 0.27 -10.34 -5.90
N VAL A 69 -0.71 -9.43 -5.80
CA VAL A 69 -0.49 -8.00 -5.56
C VAL A 69 0.18 -7.76 -4.20
N TYR A 70 -0.27 -8.46 -3.14
CA TYR A 70 0.36 -8.38 -1.81
C TYR A 70 1.83 -8.78 -1.84
N SER A 71 2.13 -9.93 -2.47
CA SER A 71 3.50 -10.45 -2.57
C SER A 71 4.41 -9.54 -3.39
N GLU A 72 3.87 -8.89 -4.44
CA GLU A 72 4.61 -7.88 -5.20
C GLU A 72 4.97 -6.67 -4.32
N GLY A 73 4.02 -6.12 -3.56
CA GLY A 73 4.29 -4.98 -2.68
C GLY A 73 5.37 -5.28 -1.63
N LEU A 74 5.31 -6.46 -1.00
CA LEU A 74 6.37 -6.92 -0.09
C LEU A 74 7.74 -6.97 -0.77
N THR A 75 7.79 -7.44 -2.02
CA THR A 75 9.03 -7.51 -2.79
C THR A 75 9.60 -6.11 -3.05
N ARG A 76 8.74 -5.12 -3.33
CA ARG A 76 9.16 -3.73 -3.60
C ARG A 76 9.64 -2.98 -2.37
N THR A 77 9.08 -3.26 -1.18
CA THR A 77 9.55 -2.66 0.07
C THR A 77 10.79 -3.36 0.63
N ASN A 78 11.01 -4.64 0.30
CA ASN A 78 12.19 -5.36 0.77
C ASN A 78 13.52 -4.73 0.30
N ALA A 79 13.52 -4.11 -0.89
CA ALA A 79 14.71 -3.44 -1.44
C ALA A 79 15.13 -2.18 -0.65
N THR A 80 14.25 -1.59 0.16
CA THR A 80 14.52 -0.38 0.95
C THR A 80 14.45 -0.63 2.46
N GLY A 81 14.05 -1.82 2.89
CA GLY A 81 13.61 -2.05 4.27
C GLY A 81 12.33 -1.27 4.62
N GLY A 82 11.51 -0.96 3.60
CA GLY A 82 10.30 -0.15 3.72
C GLY A 82 9.15 -0.84 4.44
N ILE A 83 8.11 -0.05 4.72
CA ILE A 83 6.96 -0.48 5.55
C ILE A 83 5.83 -0.99 4.66
N THR A 84 5.23 -2.13 5.02
CA THR A 84 3.99 -2.63 4.40
C THR A 84 2.85 -2.53 5.39
N ILE A 85 1.74 -1.91 4.98
CA ILE A 85 0.51 -1.74 5.78
C ILE A 85 -0.66 -2.33 5.00
N VAL A 86 -1.55 -3.05 5.68
CA VAL A 86 -2.82 -3.53 5.12
C VAL A 86 -3.94 -3.16 6.08
N THR A 87 -5.00 -2.51 5.58
CA THR A 87 -6.22 -2.19 6.34
C THR A 87 -7.42 -2.80 5.63
N PHE A 88 -8.16 -3.69 6.27
CA PHE A 88 -9.32 -4.34 5.65
C PHE A 88 -10.34 -4.77 6.70
N THR A 89 -11.60 -4.88 6.29
CA THR A 89 -12.63 -5.54 7.10
C THR A 89 -12.67 -7.02 6.71
N PRO A 90 -12.54 -7.98 7.65
CA PRO A 90 -12.58 -9.41 7.31
C PRO A 90 -14.01 -9.85 6.98
N LEU A 91 -14.48 -9.53 5.78
CA LEU A 91 -15.86 -9.78 5.34
C LEU A 91 -16.08 -11.21 4.81
N LEU A 92 -15.01 -11.91 4.38
CA LEU A 92 -15.11 -13.21 3.67
C LEU A 92 -14.44 -14.39 4.41
N GLY A 93 -13.99 -14.22 5.66
CA GLY A 93 -13.32 -15.28 6.43
C GLY A 93 -11.80 -15.33 6.21
N MET A 94 -11.18 -16.51 6.32
CA MET A 94 -9.72 -16.67 6.20
C MET A 94 -9.27 -16.62 4.74
N SER A 95 -8.84 -15.45 4.29
CA SER A 95 -8.09 -15.33 3.05
C SER A 95 -6.61 -15.66 3.24
N ASP A 96 -5.91 -15.95 2.14
CA ASP A 96 -4.47 -16.19 2.13
C ASP A 96 -3.65 -14.99 2.65
N VAL A 97 -4.22 -13.78 2.60
CA VAL A 97 -3.61 -12.57 3.18
C VAL A 97 -3.88 -12.52 4.69
N VAL A 98 -5.11 -12.77 5.14
CA VAL A 98 -5.47 -12.82 6.57
C VAL A 98 -4.61 -13.83 7.32
N LEU A 99 -4.40 -15.03 6.77
CA LEU A 99 -3.59 -16.09 7.38
C LEU A 99 -2.14 -15.66 7.68
N ARG A 100 -1.62 -14.64 6.99
CA ARG A 100 -0.26 -14.13 7.25
C ARG A 100 -0.17 -13.20 8.46
N PHE A 101 -1.30 -12.66 8.92
CA PHE A 101 -1.38 -11.78 10.08
C PHE A 101 -1.85 -12.49 11.34
N LEU A 102 -2.30 -13.73 11.23
CA LEU A 102 -2.76 -14.55 12.36
C LEU A 102 -1.66 -15.52 12.81
N SER A 103 -1.45 -15.63 14.11
CA SER A 103 -0.61 -16.71 14.66
C SER A 103 -1.33 -18.05 14.58
N ALA A 104 -0.58 -19.15 14.72
CA ALA A 104 -1.17 -20.49 14.81
C ALA A 104 -2.23 -20.59 15.94
N ALA A 105 -2.04 -19.85 17.04
CA ALA A 105 -2.99 -19.80 18.14
C ALA A 105 -4.26 -19.00 17.80
N ASP A 106 -4.14 -17.94 16.99
CA ASP A 106 -5.29 -17.16 16.53
C ASP A 106 -6.15 -17.96 15.56
N VAL A 107 -5.51 -18.74 14.68
CA VAL A 107 -6.18 -19.68 13.77
C VAL A 107 -6.95 -20.76 14.55
N GLU A 108 -6.36 -21.32 15.61
CA GLU A 108 -7.01 -22.34 16.44
C GLU A 108 -8.23 -21.80 17.20
N ARG A 109 -8.18 -20.55 17.70
CA ARG A 109 -9.31 -19.90 18.38
C ARG A 109 -10.49 -19.65 17.45
N MET A 110 -10.24 -19.40 16.17
CA MET A 110 -11.28 -19.12 15.18
C MET A 110 -12.01 -20.40 14.71
N GLY A 111 -11.34 -21.57 14.73
CA GLY A 111 -11.94 -22.85 14.33
C GLY A 111 -12.86 -23.52 15.36
N LYS A 112 -13.02 -22.93 16.56
CA LYS A 112 -13.90 -23.43 17.64
C LYS A 112 -15.23 -22.66 17.76
N GLY A 113 -15.59 -21.91 16.72
CA GLY A 113 -16.87 -21.16 16.60
C GLY A 113 -17.97 -21.96 15.93
#